data_AF-A0A967I653-F1
#
_entry.id   AF-A0A967I653-F1
#
_cell.length_a   1.000
_cell.length_b   1.000
_cell.length_c   1.000
_cell.angle_alpha   90.00
_cell.angle_beta   90.00
_cell.angle_gamma   90.00
#
_symmetry.space_group_name_H-M   'P 1'
#
loop_
_entity.id
_entity.type
_entity.pdbx_description
1 polymer ?
#
loop_
_entity_poly.entity_id
_entity_poly.type
_entity_poly.pdbx_seq_one_letter_code
_entity_poly.pdbx_strand_id
1 'polypeptide(L)' 'CHFDLEKAKVERAYNIRFDEYFEAELKDLAEMEKDGLLSLSPERIQVADAGKLLIRNICMVFDRYLREKQNQRFSKVI' A
#
# COMPACT_ATOMS: atom_id res chain seq x y z
N CYS A 1 12.08 -7.96 7.79
CA CYS A 1 11.04 -6.92 7.66
C CYS A 1 10.56 -6.51 9.05
N HIS A 2 10.50 -5.21 9.32
CA HIS A 2 10.18 -4.67 10.64
C HIS A 2 8.70 -4.26 10.79
N PHE A 3 7.84 -4.67 9.85
CA PHE A 3 6.40 -4.34 9.85
C PHE A 3 6.12 -2.83 9.83
N ASP A 4 7.10 -2.03 9.45
CA ASP A 4 7.03 -0.60 9.24
C ASP A 4 7.70 -0.21 7.91
N LEU A 5 7.36 0.98 7.42
CA LEU A 5 7.96 1.60 6.25
C LEU A 5 8.08 3.11 6.49
N GLU A 6 9.31 3.62 6.48
CA GLU A 6 9.57 5.06 6.46
C GLU A 6 9.52 5.60 5.02
N LYS A 7 8.58 6.51 4.75
CA LYS A 7 8.38 7.06 3.40
C LYS A 7 9.62 7.79 2.90
N ALA A 8 10.25 8.60 3.76
CA ALA A 8 11.46 9.35 3.43
C ALA A 8 12.67 8.47 3.02
N LYS A 9 12.72 7.19 3.44
CA LYS A 9 13.76 6.26 2.95
C LYS A 9 13.49 5.84 1.51
N VAL A 10 12.23 5.59 1.17
CA VAL A 10 11.80 5.23 -0.20
C VAL A 10 11.98 6.42 -1.13
N GLU A 11 11.55 7.61 -0.73
CA GLU A 11 11.72 8.83 -1.53
C GLU A 11 13.17 9.07 -1.91
N ARG A 12 14.10 8.94 -0.95
CA ARG A 12 15.54 9.07 -1.21
C ARG A 12 16.11 7.98 -2.09
N ALA A 13 15.66 6.74 -1.92
CA ALA A 13 16.17 5.60 -2.68
C ALA A 13 15.74 5.63 -4.15
N TYR A 14 14.54 6.14 -4.44
CA TYR A 14 13.92 6.09 -5.76
C TYR A 14 13.71 7.45 -6.41
N ASN A 15 14.04 8.55 -5.71
CA ASN A 15 13.86 9.92 -6.16
C ASN A 15 12.41 10.23 -6.60
N ILE A 16 11.45 9.86 -5.73
CA ILE A 16 10.01 10.05 -5.93
C ILE A 16 9.42 10.89 -4.80
N ARG A 17 8.24 11.48 -5.03
CA ARG A 17 7.35 11.97 -3.97
C ARG A 17 6.42 10.83 -3.58
N PHE A 18 6.55 10.27 -2.38
CA PHE A 18 5.91 9.00 -2.02
C PHE A 18 4.39 9.08 -2.12
N ASP A 19 3.80 10.11 -1.53
CA ASP A 19 2.34 10.24 -1.42
C ASP A 19 1.66 10.51 -2.77
N GLU A 20 2.39 11.07 -3.73
CA GLU A 20 1.90 11.25 -5.09
C GLU A 20 2.10 10.00 -5.94
N TYR A 21 3.26 9.36 -5.81
CA TYR A 21 3.58 8.17 -6.59
C TYR A 21 2.68 6.99 -6.21
N PHE A 22 2.37 6.85 -4.92
CA PHE A 22 1.55 5.79 -4.35
C PHE A 22 0.14 6.26 -3.97
N GLU A 23 -0.40 7.30 -4.63
CA GLU A 23 -1.71 7.87 -4.29
C GLU A 23 -2.83 6.82 -4.32
N ALA A 24 -2.81 5.92 -5.32
CA ALA A 24 -3.80 4.87 -5.46
C ALA A 24 -3.67 3.82 -4.35
N GLU A 25 -2.44 3.41 -4.06
CA GLU A 25 -2.11 2.47 -3.00
C GLU A 25 -2.49 3.00 -1.62
N LEU A 26 -2.24 4.28 -1.35
CA LEU A 26 -2.61 4.93 -0.10
C LEU A 26 -4.12 4.98 0.11
N LYS A 27 -4.92 5.08 -0.95
CA LYS A 27 -6.39 4.99 -0.87
C LYS A 27 -6.82 3.59 -0.42
N ASP A 28 -6.22 2.54 -0.97
CA ASP A 28 -6.53 1.16 -0.58
C ASP A 28 -6.06 0.86 0.85
N LEU A 29 -4.88 1.37 1.24
CA LEU A 29 -4.38 1.23 2.62
C LEU A 29 -5.24 1.98 3.64
N ALA A 30 -5.92 3.06 3.26
CA ALA A 30 -6.83 3.77 4.16
C ALA A 30 -8.05 2.93 4.57
N GLU A 31 -8.48 1.97 3.74
CA GLU A 31 -9.50 0.99 4.14
C GLU A 31 -8.94 0.00 5.18
N MET A 32 -7.73 -0.50 4.95
CA MET A 32 -7.04 -1.39 5.90
C MET A 32 -6.72 -0.70 7.23
N GLU A 33 -6.47 0.62 7.21
CA GLU A 33 -6.32 1.43 8.43
C GLU A 33 -7.61 1.49 9.23
N LYS A 34 -8.76 1.70 8.57
CA LYS A 34 -10.08 1.69 9.23
C LYS A 34 -10.39 0.34 9.88
N ASP A 35 -9.92 -0.75 9.27
CA ASP A 35 -10.04 -2.11 9.81
C ASP A 35 -9.03 -2.42 10.93
N GLY A 36 -8.17 -1.46 11.28
CA GLY A 36 -7.17 -1.60 12.36
C GLY A 36 -6.00 -2.52 12.01
N LEU A 37 -5.75 -2.76 10.72
CA LEU A 37 -4.66 -3.62 10.26
C LEU A 37 -3.32 -2.88 10.21
N LEU A 38 -3.35 -1.58 10.02
CA LEU A 38 -2.18 -0.71 9.97
C LEU A 38 -2.55 0.71 10.40
N SER A 39 -1.55 1.55 10.61
CA SER A 39 -1.71 2.99 10.78
C SER A 39 -0.88 3.73 9.74
N LEU A 40 -1.49 4.71 9.11
CA LEU A 40 -0.88 5.64 8.17
C LEU A 40 -0.54 6.93 8.90
N SER A 41 0.64 7.45 8.59
CA SER A 41 1.06 8.79 9.03
C SER A 41 1.78 9.48 7.87
N PRO A 42 2.00 10.81 7.97
CA PRO A 42 2.77 11.53 6.96
C PRO A 42 4.19 10.96 6.75
N GLU A 43 4.78 10.37 7.79
CA GLU A 43 6.18 9.94 7.77
C GLU A 43 6.36 8.44 7.51
N ARG A 44 5.39 7.62 7.95
CA ARG A 44 5.51 6.16 7.97
C ARG A 44 4.20 5.42 7.81
N ILE A 45 4.31 4.16 7.40
CA ILE A 45 3.26 3.14 7.46
C ILE A 45 3.68 2.12 8.51
N GLN A 46 2.80 1.80 9.47
CA GLN A 46 3.08 0.83 10.52
C GLN A 46 1.98 -0.24 10.53
N VAL A 47 2.36 -1.50 10.43
CA VAL A 47 1.41 -2.62 10.50
C VAL A 47 1.11 -2.93 11.97
N ALA A 48 -0.19 -2.99 12.30
CA ALA A 48 -0.67 -3.34 13.62
C ALA A 48 -0.58 -4.86 13.86
N ASP A 49 -0.75 -5.30 15.10
CA ASP A 49 -0.66 -6.73 15.43
C ASP A 49 -1.67 -7.59 14.64
N ALA A 50 -2.89 -7.11 14.45
CA ALA A 50 -3.90 -7.77 13.62
C ALA A 50 -3.47 -7.87 12.13
N GLY A 51 -2.81 -6.83 11.61
CA GLY A 51 -2.34 -6.80 10.23
C GLY A 51 -1.13 -7.70 9.95
N LYS A 52 -0.37 -8.13 10.98
CA LYS A 52 0.77 -9.03 10.80
C LYS A 52 0.36 -10.37 10.18
N LEU A 53 -0.81 -10.89 10.54
CA LEU A 53 -1.38 -12.11 9.95
C LEU A 53 -1.77 -11.91 8.48
N LEU A 54 -2.13 -10.68 8.10
CA LEU A 54 -2.56 -10.29 6.76
C LEU A 54 -1.49 -9.54 5.98
N ILE A 55 -0.22 -9.63 6.39
CA ILE A 55 0.87 -8.81 5.81
C ILE A 55 1.00 -8.97 4.30
N ARG A 56 0.70 -10.16 3.76
CA ARG A 56 0.72 -10.38 2.31
C ARG A 56 -0.29 -9.49 1.59
N ASN A 57 -1.50 -9.34 2.14
CA ASN A 57 -2.55 -8.51 1.55
C ASN A 57 -2.12 -7.04 1.57
N ILE A 58 -1.52 -6.59 2.66
CA ILE A 58 -0.99 -5.22 2.80
C ILE A 58 0.11 -4.96 1.76
N CYS A 59 1.06 -5.89 1.60
CA CYS A 59 2.14 -5.74 0.62
C CYS A 59 1.65 -5.81 -0.83
N MET A 60 0.62 -6.62 -1.11
CA MET A 60 0.05 -6.77 -2.45
C MET A 60 -0.57 -5.47 -2.98
N VAL A 61 -0.93 -4.52 -2.12
CA VAL A 61 -1.42 -3.21 -2.55
C VAL A 61 -0.40 -2.51 -3.45
N PHE A 62 0.90 -2.68 -3.19
CA PHE A 62 2.00 -2.11 -3.96
C PHE A 62 2.41 -2.95 -5.19
N ASP A 63 1.76 -4.09 -5.44
CA ASP A 63 2.04 -4.93 -6.60
C ASP A 63 1.27 -4.41 -7.83
N ARG A 64 1.99 -3.67 -8.68
CA ARG A 64 1.47 -3.12 -9.93
C ARG A 64 0.89 -4.19 -10.86
N TYR A 65 1.51 -5.36 -10.98
CA TYR A 65 1.06 -6.41 -11.91
C TYR A 65 -0.27 -7.03 -11.45
N LEU A 66 -0.49 -7.14 -10.14
CA LEU A 66 -1.77 -7.57 -9.60
C LEU A 66 -2.89 -6.56 -9.89
N ARG A 67 -2.61 -5.26 -9.75
CA ARG A 67 -3.56 -4.18 -10.06
C ARG A 67 -3.93 -4.15 -11.54
N GLU A 68 -2.95 -4.27 -12.44
CA GLU A 68 -3.21 -4.31 -13.89
C GLU A 68 -4.08 -5.51 -14.30
N LYS A 69 -3.87 -6.69 -13.69
CA LYS A 69 -4.72 -7.87 -13.93
C LYS A 69 -6.16 -7.68 -13.44
N GLN A 70 -6.37 -7.00 -12.32
CA GLN A 70 -7.72 -6.68 -11.83
C GLN A 70 -8.42 -5.72 -12.80
N ASN A 71 -7.75 -4.66 -13.25
CA ASN A 71 -8.30 -3.70 -14.21
C ASN A 71 -8.64 -4.35 -15.57
N GLN A 72 -7.82 -5.28 -16.06
CA GLN A 72 -8.09 -6.01 -17.31
C GLN A 72 -9.36 -6.89 -17.22
N ARG A 73 -9.71 -7.37 -16.03
CA ARG A 73 -10.94 -8.18 -15.81
C ARG A 73 -12.22 -7.36 -15.96
N PHE A 74 -12.18 -6.05 -15.71
CA PHE A 74 -13.31 -5.14 -15.89
C PHE A 74 -13.42 -4.56 -17.32
N SER A 75 -12.40 -4.75 -18.17
CA SER A 75 -12.37 -4.21 -19.54
C SER A 75 -13.09 -5.10 -20.59
N LYS A 76 -13.89 -6.09 -20.18
CA LYS A 76 -14.74 -6.87 -21.10
C LYS A 76 -16.20 -6.50 -20.92
N VAL A 77 -16.60 -5.39 -21.53
CA VAL A 77 -17.97 -5.13 -21.97
C VAL A 77 -17.91 -4.60 -23.40
N ILE A 78 -18.08 -5.50 -24.37
CA ILE A 78 -18.69 -5.26 -25.69
C ILE A 78 -19.59 -6.46 -25.94
#